data_AF-A0A9W9E4Y1-F1
#
_entry.id   AF-A0A9W9E4Y1-F1
#
_cell.length_a   1.000
_cell.length_b   1.000
_cell.length_c   1.000
_cell.angle_alpha   90.00
_cell.angle_beta   90.00
_cell.angle_gamma   90.00
#
_symmetry.space_group_name_H-M   'P 1'
#
loop_
_entity.id
_entity.type
_entity.pdbx_description
1 polymer ?
#
loop_
_entity_poly.entity_id
_entity_poly.type
_entity_poly.pdbx_seq_one_letter_code
_entity_poly.pdbx_strand_id
1 'polypeptide(L)'
;MASSAPNAAALIESAKKAAAFQAVEDHLSPTDKFVGIGSGSTVVYVVEAIAAKGPSFSANMTFIPTGSQSKGLIRAAGLRLCNLDERPVVDGVSVALDVAFDGADEVDEDLNLIKGGGACLFQEKLVAVAAKKFIAVADSRKQSPRLCTKWKTIPIEVLPLAAPDVLNRLKAMGSPNPVVRSGLPSKAGECVTDNGMWIIDAPFPPLLLPKDLTAEVDGNGKNGAWEIGKLAEELVKLPGIVEIGLFHGFNGVQAVGLGKQFQAQKPVAAYFGTPSGEVQRTSTSKSDLYESRSLTTFDAIQSSTAAMLSRQVFRSLRAAAPQRAAALSIAPVRTFAAAAASEPKAPIAVFGLDGTYATALYTAASKTSTLDATAKELAKLGGILDKDAKLAGILSAPTLTPADKSAIVAELVKQAGASGATLKNFLDTLAENNRLGLLKGVTEKFGQIIAAARGEVEMTVTSAQALDPKTLSRLETAVAKSSYVGQGKKLKVTNAVNPEIVGGLIVEVGDRTIDLSVSARIAKMNKLLTDNL
;
A
#
# COMPACT_ATOMS: atom_id res chain seq x y z
N MET A 1 -47.21 3.19 15.41
CA MET A 1 -45.87 2.72 14.97
C MET A 1 -44.87 3.81 15.32
N ALA A 2 -44.07 3.63 16.38
CA ALA A 2 -43.10 4.64 16.80
C ALA A 2 -41.85 4.50 15.92
N SER A 3 -41.57 5.50 15.06
CA SER A 3 -40.30 5.57 14.36
C SER A 3 -39.21 5.89 15.38
N SER A 4 -38.33 4.94 15.67
CA SER A 4 -37.16 5.19 16.52
C SER A 4 -36.28 6.26 15.87
N ALA A 5 -35.99 7.33 16.61
CA ALA A 5 -35.04 8.35 16.16
C ALA A 5 -33.70 7.67 15.78
N PRO A 6 -33.06 8.09 14.66
CA PRO A 6 -31.78 7.52 14.27
C PRO A 6 -30.73 7.72 15.36
N ASN A 7 -29.96 6.67 15.66
CA ASN A 7 -28.90 6.76 16.66
C ASN A 7 -27.78 7.72 16.20
N ALA A 8 -26.98 8.25 17.14
CA ALA A 8 -25.96 9.26 16.85
C ALA A 8 -24.91 8.81 15.82
N ALA A 9 -24.58 7.51 15.77
CA ALA A 9 -23.64 6.96 14.80
C ALA A 9 -24.22 6.99 13.37
N ALA A 10 -25.49 6.64 13.20
CA ALA A 10 -26.17 6.71 11.90
C ALA A 10 -26.26 8.15 11.38
N LEU A 11 -26.47 9.12 12.28
CA LEU A 11 -26.47 10.54 11.91
C LEU A 11 -25.09 11.02 11.42
N ILE A 12 -24.00 10.54 12.04
CA ILE A 12 -22.62 10.85 11.59
C ILE A 12 -22.35 10.26 10.21
N GLU A 13 -22.74 9.02 9.96
CA GLU A 13 -22.53 8.39 8.65
C GLU A 13 -23.38 9.07 7.57
N SER A 14 -24.62 9.45 7.87
CA SER A 14 -25.46 10.27 6.99
C SER A 14 -24.83 11.62 6.67
N ALA A 15 -24.27 12.30 7.67
CA ALA A 15 -23.57 13.56 7.51
C ALA A 15 -22.35 13.43 6.58
N LYS A 16 -21.49 12.43 6.81
CA LYS A 16 -20.34 12.13 5.94
C LYS A 16 -20.77 11.89 4.50
N LYS A 17 -21.85 11.13 4.30
CA LYS A 17 -22.41 10.84 2.99
C LYS A 17 -22.90 12.09 2.28
N ALA A 18 -23.69 12.94 2.96
CA ALA A 18 -24.19 14.18 2.38
C ALA A 18 -23.04 15.10 1.91
N ALA A 19 -22.01 15.27 2.74
CA ALA A 19 -20.83 16.07 2.40
C ALA A 19 -20.10 15.52 1.17
N ALA A 20 -19.90 14.20 1.10
CA ALA A 20 -19.21 13.55 0.00
C ALA A 20 -19.96 13.68 -1.32
N PHE A 21 -21.28 13.45 -1.31
CA PHE A 21 -22.11 13.57 -2.50
C PHE A 21 -22.12 15.01 -3.03
N GLN A 22 -22.27 16.00 -2.15
CA GLN A 22 -22.24 17.40 -2.57
C GLN A 22 -20.85 17.80 -3.10
N ALA A 23 -19.77 17.38 -2.43
CA ALA A 23 -18.41 17.70 -2.88
C ALA A 23 -18.12 17.12 -4.28
N VAL A 24 -18.53 15.88 -4.54
CA VAL A 24 -18.36 15.23 -5.85
C VAL A 24 -19.22 15.91 -6.91
N GLU A 25 -20.45 16.29 -6.59
CA GLU A 25 -21.31 17.05 -7.51
C GLU A 25 -20.69 18.40 -7.90
N ASP A 26 -20.17 19.14 -6.92
CA ASP A 26 -19.64 20.49 -7.14
C ASP A 26 -18.29 20.53 -7.86
N HIS A 27 -17.47 19.47 -7.74
CA HIS A 27 -16.04 19.54 -8.09
C HIS A 27 -15.52 18.49 -9.06
N LEU A 28 -16.32 17.45 -9.39
CA LEU A 28 -15.94 16.42 -10.37
C LEU A 28 -16.68 16.62 -11.69
N SER A 29 -15.93 16.87 -12.76
CA SER A 29 -16.45 17.06 -14.12
C SER A 29 -16.26 15.79 -14.97
N PRO A 30 -17.18 15.48 -15.93
CA PRO A 30 -16.96 14.42 -16.92
C PRO A 30 -15.67 14.57 -17.76
N THR A 31 -15.09 15.78 -17.79
CA THR A 31 -13.84 16.08 -18.52
C THR A 31 -12.59 15.81 -17.69
N ASP A 32 -12.71 15.61 -16.38
CA ASP A 32 -11.59 15.29 -15.52
C ASP A 32 -11.03 13.91 -15.90
N LYS A 33 -9.71 13.76 -15.87
CA LYS A 33 -9.01 12.54 -16.30
C LYS A 33 -8.31 11.85 -15.15
N PHE A 34 -7.72 12.61 -14.23
CA PHE A 34 -6.95 12.06 -13.11
C PHE A 34 -7.52 12.56 -11.79
N VAL A 35 -8.02 11.63 -10.97
CA VAL A 35 -8.75 11.95 -9.74
C VAL A 35 -8.08 11.29 -8.54
N GLY A 36 -7.65 12.09 -7.57
CA GLY A 36 -7.10 11.59 -6.31
C GLY A 36 -8.20 11.16 -5.36
N ILE A 37 -8.06 9.98 -4.76
CA ILE A 37 -9.00 9.43 -3.78
C ILE A 37 -8.26 9.21 -2.47
N GLY A 38 -8.68 9.96 -1.47
CA GLY A 38 -8.22 9.94 -0.10
C GLY A 38 -8.43 8.62 0.64
N SER A 39 -8.16 8.65 1.94
CA SER A 39 -8.34 7.51 2.84
C SER A 39 -9.25 7.87 4.01
N GLY A 40 -9.79 6.85 4.68
CA GLY A 40 -10.65 7.00 5.85
C GLY A 40 -12.15 6.86 5.57
N SER A 41 -12.91 6.82 6.65
CA SER A 41 -14.35 6.46 6.63
C SER A 41 -15.24 7.39 5.80
N THR A 42 -14.90 8.67 5.67
CA THR A 42 -15.68 9.62 4.87
C THR A 42 -15.47 9.41 3.36
N VAL A 43 -14.26 9.03 2.94
CA VAL A 43 -13.90 8.88 1.52
C VAL A 43 -14.61 7.67 0.88
N VAL A 44 -15.08 6.71 1.69
CA VAL A 44 -15.97 5.63 1.23
C VAL A 44 -17.17 6.21 0.46
N TYR A 45 -17.77 7.28 0.98
CA TYR A 45 -18.93 7.92 0.36
C TYR A 45 -18.58 8.78 -0.86
N VAL A 46 -17.33 9.24 -0.98
CA VAL A 46 -16.83 9.91 -2.19
C VAL A 46 -16.81 8.89 -3.33
N VAL A 47 -16.26 7.70 -3.08
CA VAL A 47 -16.24 6.61 -4.08
C VAL A 47 -17.67 6.16 -4.42
N GLU A 48 -18.56 6.07 -3.44
CA GLU A 48 -19.98 5.79 -3.67
C GLU A 48 -20.63 6.86 -4.57
N ALA A 49 -20.41 8.14 -4.29
CA ALA A 49 -20.95 9.24 -5.08
C ALA A 49 -20.45 9.22 -6.52
N ILE A 50 -19.16 8.91 -6.74
CA ILE A 50 -18.57 8.76 -8.08
C ILE A 50 -19.20 7.57 -8.81
N ALA A 51 -19.32 6.42 -8.15
CA ALA A 51 -19.93 5.23 -8.73
C ALA A 51 -21.41 5.46 -9.09
N ALA A 52 -22.14 6.24 -8.27
CA ALA A 52 -23.54 6.59 -8.51
C ALA A 52 -23.76 7.43 -9.78
N LYS A 53 -22.74 8.14 -10.28
CA LYS A 53 -22.80 8.85 -11.58
C LYS A 53 -22.76 7.91 -12.79
N GLY A 54 -22.45 6.63 -12.57
CA GLY A 54 -22.50 5.57 -13.57
C GLY A 54 -21.22 5.41 -14.40
N PRO A 55 -21.02 4.24 -15.05
CA PRO A 55 -19.77 3.92 -15.75
C PRO A 55 -19.44 4.83 -16.93
N SER A 56 -20.45 5.41 -17.58
CA SER A 56 -20.24 6.34 -18.70
C SER A 56 -19.59 7.65 -18.25
N PHE A 57 -19.93 8.12 -17.04
CA PHE A 57 -19.35 9.33 -16.47
C PHE A 57 -17.86 9.15 -16.18
N SER A 58 -17.47 8.03 -15.58
CA SER A 58 -16.08 7.74 -15.18
C SER A 58 -15.27 6.99 -16.24
N ALA A 59 -15.82 6.75 -17.44
CA ALA A 59 -15.20 5.94 -18.49
C ALA A 59 -13.80 6.42 -18.92
N ASN A 60 -13.53 7.73 -18.86
CA ASN A 60 -12.26 8.32 -19.23
C ASN A 60 -11.40 8.74 -18.03
N MET A 61 -11.85 8.46 -16.81
CA MET A 61 -11.16 8.81 -15.58
C MET A 61 -10.20 7.70 -15.14
N THR A 62 -9.16 8.10 -14.43
CA THR A 62 -8.20 7.24 -13.74
C THR A 62 -8.06 7.75 -12.32
N PHE A 63 -8.17 6.85 -11.35
CA PHE A 63 -8.23 7.16 -9.93
C PHE A 63 -6.93 6.77 -9.24
N ILE A 64 -6.37 7.71 -8.46
CA ILE A 64 -5.09 7.59 -7.76
C ILE A 64 -5.36 7.45 -6.26
N PRO A 65 -4.98 6.33 -5.62
CA PRO A 65 -5.24 6.11 -4.21
C PRO A 65 -4.22 6.82 -3.30
N THR A 66 -4.59 7.07 -2.04
CA THR A 66 -3.70 7.56 -0.98
C THR A 66 -3.32 6.51 0.07
N GLY A 67 -3.49 5.22 -0.27
CA GLY A 67 -3.16 4.12 0.63
C GLY A 67 -3.91 2.83 0.29
N SER A 68 -3.66 1.80 1.09
CA SER A 68 -4.19 0.45 0.89
C SER A 68 -5.74 0.41 0.92
N GLN A 69 -6.37 1.13 1.85
CA GLN A 69 -7.83 1.21 1.93
C GLN A 69 -8.42 1.88 0.67
N SER A 70 -7.90 3.05 0.29
CA SER A 70 -8.32 3.79 -0.89
C SER A 70 -8.23 2.93 -2.16
N LYS A 71 -7.09 2.24 -2.34
CA LYS A 71 -6.86 1.29 -3.44
C LYS A 71 -7.91 0.18 -3.47
N GLY A 72 -8.29 -0.35 -2.31
CA GLY A 72 -9.36 -1.33 -2.17
C GLY A 72 -10.73 -0.79 -2.59
N LEU A 73 -11.07 0.43 -2.15
CA LEU A 73 -12.35 1.09 -2.48
C LEU A 73 -12.51 1.33 -3.99
N ILE A 74 -11.47 1.87 -4.64
CA ILE A 74 -11.48 2.12 -6.10
C ILE A 74 -11.71 0.81 -6.87
N ARG A 75 -11.00 -0.26 -6.49
CA ARG A 75 -11.13 -1.58 -7.14
C ARG A 75 -12.51 -2.17 -6.94
N ALA A 76 -13.03 -2.13 -5.71
CA ALA A 76 -14.36 -2.66 -5.38
C ALA A 76 -15.47 -1.94 -6.15
N ALA A 77 -15.30 -0.64 -6.42
CA ALA A 77 -16.24 0.16 -7.22
C ALA A 77 -16.10 -0.05 -8.74
N GLY A 78 -15.16 -0.87 -9.21
CA GLY A 78 -14.92 -1.09 -10.64
C GLY A 78 -14.33 0.13 -11.37
N LEU A 79 -13.72 1.06 -10.63
CA LEU A 79 -13.10 2.27 -11.18
C LEU A 79 -11.67 1.98 -11.65
N ARG A 80 -11.24 2.66 -12.72
CA ARG A 80 -9.89 2.49 -13.27
C ARG A 80 -8.84 3.06 -12.31
N LEU A 81 -7.95 2.20 -11.83
CA LEU A 81 -6.92 2.53 -10.84
C LEU A 81 -5.56 2.79 -11.51
N CYS A 82 -4.79 3.75 -10.98
CA CYS A 82 -3.36 3.95 -11.30
C CYS A 82 -2.62 4.41 -10.04
N ASN A 83 -1.40 3.90 -9.79
CA ASN A 83 -0.59 4.43 -8.68
C ASN A 83 -0.02 5.82 -9.03
N LEU A 84 0.38 6.59 -8.02
CA LEU A 84 0.83 7.97 -8.23
C LEU A 84 2.12 8.08 -9.07
N ASP A 85 3.01 7.11 -8.92
CA ASP A 85 4.29 6.96 -9.64
C ASP A 85 4.12 6.43 -11.06
N GLU A 86 2.99 5.79 -11.36
CA GLU A 86 2.64 5.24 -12.68
C GLU A 86 1.89 6.26 -13.57
N ARG A 87 1.77 7.51 -13.12
CA ARG A 87 1.08 8.55 -13.89
C ARG A 87 1.79 8.81 -15.22
N PRO A 88 1.04 9.08 -16.30
CA PRO A 88 1.63 9.47 -17.56
C PRO A 88 2.56 10.67 -17.42
N VAL A 89 3.62 10.66 -18.19
CA VAL A 89 4.61 11.73 -18.27
C VAL A 89 4.47 12.39 -19.63
N VAL A 90 4.35 13.71 -19.65
CA VAL A 90 4.31 14.54 -20.86
C VAL A 90 5.43 15.56 -20.75
N ASP A 91 6.29 15.64 -21.77
CA ASP A 91 7.45 16.54 -21.79
C ASP A 91 8.37 16.42 -20.55
N GLY A 92 8.53 15.19 -20.06
CA GLY A 92 9.36 14.89 -18.89
C GLY A 92 8.71 15.23 -17.54
N VAL A 93 7.44 15.68 -17.51
CA VAL A 93 6.71 16.04 -16.30
C VAL A 93 5.50 15.11 -16.10
N SER A 94 5.34 14.56 -14.89
CA SER A 94 4.15 13.78 -14.56
C SER A 94 2.88 14.63 -14.64
N VAL A 95 1.84 14.10 -15.30
CA VAL A 95 0.56 14.81 -15.46
C VAL A 95 -0.08 15.08 -14.09
N ALA A 96 -0.47 16.33 -13.86
CA ALA A 96 -1.17 16.76 -12.65
C ALA A 96 -2.58 16.15 -12.57
N LEU A 97 -3.04 15.87 -11.35
CA LEU A 97 -4.41 15.44 -11.08
C LEU A 97 -5.35 16.63 -11.23
N ASP A 98 -6.55 16.41 -11.76
CA ASP A 98 -7.53 17.47 -11.95
C ASP A 98 -8.20 17.85 -10.63
N VAL A 99 -8.47 16.86 -9.78
CA VAL A 99 -9.04 17.03 -8.46
C VAL A 99 -8.63 15.88 -7.54
N ALA A 100 -8.42 16.16 -6.25
CA ALA A 100 -8.29 15.17 -5.20
C ALA A 100 -9.37 15.40 -4.14
N PHE A 101 -9.97 14.32 -3.66
CA PHE A 101 -10.95 14.35 -2.57
C PHE A 101 -10.40 13.56 -1.39
N ASP A 102 -10.38 14.14 -0.20
CA ASP A 102 -9.88 13.45 1.00
C ASP A 102 -10.56 13.91 2.28
N GLY A 103 -10.46 13.10 3.33
CA GLY A 103 -10.91 13.44 4.67
C GLY A 103 -9.90 14.30 5.44
N ALA A 104 -10.34 14.78 6.61
CA ALA A 104 -9.49 15.46 7.58
C ALA A 104 -9.83 15.03 9.01
N ASP A 105 -8.84 15.07 9.91
CA ASP A 105 -9.03 14.81 11.33
C ASP A 105 -9.46 16.07 12.09
N GLU A 106 -8.99 17.23 11.65
CA GLU A 106 -9.42 18.57 12.08
C GLU A 106 -9.18 19.58 10.96
N VAL A 107 -10.04 20.59 10.84
CA VAL A 107 -9.97 21.67 9.86
C VAL A 107 -10.15 22.99 10.58
N ASP A 108 -9.21 23.93 10.40
CA ASP A 108 -9.33 25.28 10.97
C ASP A 108 -10.06 26.26 10.04
N GLU A 109 -10.27 27.48 10.52
CA GLU A 109 -10.99 28.54 9.78
C GLU A 109 -10.25 29.08 8.55
N ASP A 110 -8.93 28.86 8.46
CA ASP A 110 -8.13 29.22 7.28
C ASP A 110 -8.02 28.04 6.31
N LEU A 111 -8.74 26.94 6.54
CA LEU A 111 -8.67 25.67 5.77
C LEU A 111 -7.33 24.95 5.88
N ASN A 112 -6.54 25.15 6.93
CA ASN A 112 -5.47 24.21 7.24
C ASN A 112 -6.04 22.94 7.87
N LEU A 113 -5.35 21.81 7.71
CA LEU A 113 -5.83 20.51 8.18
C LEU A 113 -4.81 19.83 9.10
N ILE A 114 -5.32 19.11 10.09
CA ILE A 114 -4.64 17.91 10.60
C ILE A 114 -5.18 16.70 9.86
N LYS A 115 -4.27 15.86 9.37
CA LYS A 115 -4.50 14.55 8.76
C LYS A 115 -3.53 13.52 9.35
N GLY A 116 -3.77 12.24 9.06
CA GLY A 116 -2.91 11.15 9.49
C GLY A 116 -3.43 10.32 10.65
N GLY A 117 -4.67 10.53 11.11
CA GLY A 117 -5.34 9.63 12.06
C GLY A 117 -5.41 8.18 11.56
N GLY A 118 -5.55 8.00 10.24
CA GLY A 118 -5.49 6.69 9.58
C GLY A 118 -4.09 6.17 9.23
N ALA A 119 -3.03 6.91 9.58
CA ALA A 119 -1.62 6.58 9.24
C ALA A 119 -1.29 6.53 7.72
N CYS A 120 -2.03 7.29 6.90
CA CYS A 120 -1.81 7.41 5.44
C CYS A 120 -1.24 8.78 5.01
N LEU A 121 -0.85 9.64 5.95
CA LEU A 121 -0.62 11.07 5.73
C LEU A 121 0.36 11.40 4.59
N PHE A 122 1.41 10.58 4.42
CA PHE A 122 2.42 10.84 3.40
C PHE A 122 1.85 10.71 1.99
N GLN A 123 1.18 9.60 1.69
CA GLN A 123 0.56 9.39 0.38
C GLN A 123 -0.63 10.33 0.16
N GLU A 124 -1.39 10.65 1.21
CA GLU A 124 -2.42 11.69 1.17
C GLU A 124 -1.84 13.04 0.72
N LYS A 125 -0.69 13.44 1.28
CA LYS A 125 -0.04 14.70 0.92
C LYS A 125 0.53 14.67 -0.49
N LEU A 126 1.17 13.58 -0.89
CA LEU A 126 1.69 13.42 -2.25
C LEU A 126 0.58 13.56 -3.31
N VAL A 127 -0.59 12.97 -3.08
CA VAL A 127 -1.74 13.09 -3.98
C VAL A 127 -2.34 14.49 -3.96
N ALA A 128 -2.48 15.12 -2.79
CA ALA A 128 -3.00 16.48 -2.66
C ALA A 128 -2.12 17.48 -3.41
N VAL A 129 -0.80 17.40 -3.23
CA VAL A 129 0.20 18.27 -3.88
C VAL A 129 0.29 18.03 -5.39
N ALA A 130 -0.04 16.82 -5.84
CA ALA A 130 -0.10 16.48 -7.24
C ALA A 130 -1.38 16.97 -7.94
N ALA A 131 -2.37 17.50 -7.21
CA ALA A 131 -3.68 17.89 -7.72
C ALA A 131 -3.82 19.41 -7.90
N LYS A 132 -4.48 19.82 -8.99
CA LYS A 132 -4.86 21.22 -9.26
C LYS A 132 -5.86 21.74 -8.21
N LYS A 133 -6.75 20.87 -7.75
CA LYS A 133 -7.75 21.15 -6.71
C LYS A 133 -7.69 20.04 -5.67
N PHE A 134 -7.57 20.42 -4.41
CA PHE A 134 -7.81 19.50 -3.29
C PHE A 134 -9.11 19.90 -2.60
N ILE A 135 -10.02 18.95 -2.39
CA ILE A 135 -11.31 19.13 -1.73
C ILE A 135 -11.34 18.28 -0.46
N ALA A 136 -11.54 18.94 0.69
CA ALA A 136 -11.69 18.25 1.96
C ALA A 136 -13.16 17.89 2.20
N VAL A 137 -13.42 16.66 2.66
CA VAL A 137 -14.76 16.15 2.95
C VAL A 137 -14.80 15.58 4.36
N ALA A 138 -15.68 16.11 5.20
CA ALA A 138 -15.75 15.75 6.61
C ALA A 138 -17.18 15.86 7.17
N ASP A 139 -17.37 15.36 8.39
CA ASP A 139 -18.53 15.73 9.21
C ASP A 139 -18.23 16.98 10.05
N SER A 140 -19.26 17.72 10.47
CA SER A 140 -19.12 19.02 11.13
C SER A 140 -18.34 19.00 12.44
N ARG A 141 -18.12 17.84 13.07
CA ARG A 141 -17.29 17.76 14.29
C ARG A 141 -15.82 18.11 13.99
N LYS A 142 -15.38 17.92 12.75
CA LYS A 142 -14.01 18.14 12.29
C LYS A 142 -13.67 19.62 12.11
N GLN A 143 -14.67 20.49 12.03
CA GLN A 143 -14.47 21.94 11.95
C GLN A 143 -14.06 22.51 13.31
N SER A 144 -13.04 23.36 13.34
CA SER A 144 -12.44 23.88 14.57
C SER A 144 -11.99 25.34 14.38
N PRO A 145 -11.92 26.18 15.42
CA PRO A 145 -11.34 27.51 15.27
C PRO A 145 -9.84 27.45 14.98
N ARG A 146 -9.11 26.54 15.63
CA ARG A 146 -7.67 26.31 15.44
C ARG A 146 -7.38 24.81 15.42
N LEU A 147 -6.35 24.41 14.69
CA LEU A 147 -5.81 23.05 14.79
C LEU A 147 -5.27 22.79 16.20
N CYS A 148 -5.25 21.54 16.63
CA CYS A 148 -4.89 21.12 18.00
C CYS A 148 -5.91 21.51 19.08
N THR A 149 -7.15 21.85 18.69
CA THR A 149 -8.23 22.15 19.66
C THR A 149 -9.00 20.89 20.03
N LYS A 150 -9.58 20.22 19.02
CA LYS A 150 -10.34 18.97 19.17
C LYS A 150 -9.44 17.76 18.94
N TRP A 151 -8.58 17.83 17.91
CA TRP A 151 -7.61 16.79 17.61
C TRP A 151 -6.24 17.21 18.15
N LYS A 152 -5.90 16.76 19.36
CA LYS A 152 -4.81 17.35 20.15
C LYS A 152 -3.38 17.02 19.69
N THR A 153 -3.21 16.12 18.73
CA THR A 153 -1.90 15.62 18.28
C THR A 153 -1.65 15.92 16.82
N ILE A 154 -0.40 16.18 16.44
CA ILE A 154 0.04 16.17 15.06
C ILE A 154 0.61 14.78 14.77
N PRO A 155 0.00 13.99 13.87
CA PRO A 155 0.61 12.74 13.40
C PRO A 155 1.88 13.05 12.61
N ILE A 156 2.97 12.36 12.90
CA ILE A 156 4.28 12.55 12.26
C ILE A 156 4.78 11.19 11.80
N GLU A 157 4.99 11.01 10.49
CA GLU A 157 5.57 9.81 9.92
C GLU A 157 7.10 9.88 10.06
N VAL A 158 7.69 8.84 10.65
CA VAL A 158 9.09 8.83 11.08
C VAL A 158 9.78 7.52 10.73
N LEU A 159 11.06 7.58 10.34
CA LEU A 159 11.88 6.39 10.22
C LEU A 159 11.99 5.70 11.59
N PRO A 160 11.74 4.38 11.70
CA PRO A 160 11.77 3.66 12.98
C PRO A 160 13.05 3.89 13.80
N LEU A 161 14.21 3.89 13.15
CA LEU A 161 15.50 4.09 13.82
C LEU A 161 15.63 5.46 14.48
N ALA A 162 14.96 6.48 13.93
CA ALA A 162 15.06 7.87 14.37
C ALA A 162 14.00 8.24 15.41
N ALA A 163 13.03 7.36 15.68
CA ALA A 163 11.93 7.65 16.58
C ALA A 163 12.38 8.12 17.99
N PRO A 164 13.40 7.51 18.65
CA PRO A 164 13.86 7.98 19.96
C PRO A 164 14.35 9.44 19.94
N ASP A 165 15.12 9.82 18.91
CA ASP A 165 15.67 11.18 18.80
C ASP A 165 14.58 12.19 18.44
N VAL A 166 13.68 11.84 17.53
CA VAL A 166 12.54 12.68 17.16
C VAL A 166 11.64 12.93 18.38
N LEU A 167 11.36 11.91 19.20
CA LEU A 167 10.61 12.08 20.45
C LEU A 167 11.28 13.08 21.39
N ASN A 168 12.61 13.02 21.56
CA ASN A 168 13.35 13.93 22.41
C ASN A 168 13.32 15.37 21.88
N ARG A 169 13.43 15.54 20.55
CA ARG A 169 13.36 16.85 19.90
C ARG A 169 11.96 17.45 20.00
N LEU A 170 10.91 16.66 19.80
CA LEU A 170 9.53 17.11 19.98
C LEU A 170 9.27 17.60 21.41
N LYS A 171 9.77 16.89 22.42
CA LYS A 171 9.73 17.34 23.82
C LYS A 171 10.45 18.69 24.00
N ALA A 172 11.64 18.83 23.41
CA ALA A 172 12.39 20.09 23.45
C ALA A 172 11.68 21.26 22.74
N MET A 173 10.88 20.97 21.71
CA MET A 173 10.01 21.95 21.03
C MET A 173 8.72 22.28 21.80
N GLY A 174 8.52 21.71 22.99
CA GLY A 174 7.38 21.96 23.84
C GLY A 174 6.17 21.05 23.61
N SER A 175 6.31 19.96 22.84
CA SER A 175 5.26 18.94 22.73
C SER A 175 5.17 18.12 24.03
N PRO A 176 4.04 18.14 24.76
CA PRO A 176 3.92 17.36 25.98
C PRO A 176 3.70 15.88 25.65
N ASN A 177 4.59 15.01 26.13
CA ASN A 177 4.47 13.56 26.01
C ASN A 177 4.17 13.06 24.57
N PRO A 178 4.99 13.39 23.55
CA PRO A 178 4.86 12.75 22.25
C PRO A 178 5.10 11.24 22.38
N VAL A 179 4.37 10.44 21.63
CA VAL A 179 4.41 8.97 21.71
C VAL A 179 4.39 8.33 20.34
N VAL A 180 5.11 7.21 20.19
CA VAL A 180 4.93 6.34 19.03
C VAL A 180 3.54 5.71 19.12
N ARG A 181 2.76 5.84 18.04
CA ARG A 181 1.41 5.31 17.95
C ARG A 181 1.45 3.79 18.04
N SER A 182 0.61 3.23 18.90
CA SER A 182 0.44 1.78 19.03
C SER A 182 -0.26 1.20 17.80
N GLY A 183 0.15 0.00 17.38
CA GLY A 183 -0.54 -0.80 16.37
C GLY A 183 -1.77 -1.54 16.92
N LEU A 184 -1.99 -1.51 18.24
CA LEU A 184 -3.10 -2.20 18.87
C LEU A 184 -4.44 -1.50 18.57
N PRO A 185 -5.56 -2.26 18.56
CA PRO A 185 -5.67 -3.70 18.89
C PRO A 185 -5.30 -4.65 17.75
N SER A 186 -5.08 -4.15 16.54
CA SER A 186 -4.90 -4.98 15.34
C SER A 186 -3.53 -5.65 15.25
N LYS A 187 -2.50 -5.03 15.82
CA LYS A 187 -1.11 -5.50 15.76
C LYS A 187 -0.36 -5.14 17.06
N ALA A 188 0.40 -6.08 17.61
CA ALA A 188 1.31 -5.77 18.72
C ALA A 188 2.47 -4.84 18.28
N GLY A 189 2.95 -3.99 19.19
CA GLY A 189 4.01 -3.01 18.93
C GLY A 189 3.48 -1.75 18.23
N GLU A 190 4.29 -1.18 17.35
CA GLU A 190 4.07 0.13 16.73
C GLU A 190 3.12 0.05 15.53
N CYS A 191 2.41 1.16 15.28
CA CYS A 191 1.68 1.41 14.05
C CYS A 191 2.70 1.55 12.91
N VAL A 192 2.56 0.73 11.87
CA VAL A 192 3.42 0.74 10.68
C VAL A 192 2.60 1.25 9.49
N THR A 193 3.10 2.27 8.81
CA THR A 193 2.44 2.88 7.64
C THR A 193 2.58 2.01 6.39
N ASP A 194 1.81 2.32 5.34
CA ASP A 194 1.96 1.70 4.01
C ASP A 194 3.39 1.87 3.44
N ASN A 195 4.18 2.83 3.96
CA ASN A 195 5.55 3.10 3.55
C ASN A 195 6.60 2.40 4.44
N GLY A 196 6.18 1.57 5.39
CA GLY A 196 7.06 0.86 6.32
C GLY A 196 7.62 1.74 7.45
N MET A 197 7.06 2.93 7.65
CA MET A 197 7.49 3.89 8.66
C MET A 197 6.63 3.78 9.93
N TRP A 198 7.00 4.48 10.99
CA TRP A 198 6.18 4.61 12.19
C TRP A 198 5.45 5.94 12.24
N ILE A 199 4.41 6.02 13.08
CA ILE A 199 3.75 7.29 13.40
C ILE A 199 4.09 7.70 14.84
N ILE A 200 4.48 8.95 15.03
CA ILE A 200 4.47 9.63 16.33
C ILE A 200 3.25 10.54 16.38
N ASP A 201 2.47 10.45 17.46
CA ASP A 201 1.45 11.43 17.80
C ASP A 201 2.08 12.48 18.73
N ALA A 202 2.25 13.70 18.24
CA ALA A 202 2.89 14.79 18.97
C ALA A 202 1.85 15.82 19.42
N PRO A 203 1.50 15.90 20.72
CA PRO A 203 0.58 16.91 21.20
C PRO A 203 1.16 18.32 21.07
N PHE A 204 0.33 19.32 20.78
CA PHE A 204 0.69 20.74 20.85
C PHE A 204 -0.50 21.54 21.38
N PRO A 205 -0.29 22.72 21.97
CA PRO A 205 -1.38 23.68 22.19
C PRO A 205 -2.06 24.06 20.87
N PRO A 206 -3.29 24.62 20.91
CA PRO A 206 -3.94 25.14 19.71
C PRO A 206 -3.01 26.06 18.93
N LEU A 207 -2.84 25.76 17.63
CA LEU A 207 -1.89 26.48 16.78
C LEU A 207 -2.42 27.86 16.44
N LEU A 208 -1.53 28.84 16.36
CA LEU A 208 -1.85 30.19 15.93
C LEU A 208 -1.98 30.26 14.41
N LEU A 209 -2.90 31.12 13.96
CA LEU A 209 -3.00 31.55 12.57
C LEU A 209 -2.19 32.83 12.35
N PRO A 210 -1.86 33.19 11.10
CA PRO A 210 -1.14 34.43 10.81
C PRO A 210 -1.78 35.69 11.43
N LYS A 211 -3.11 35.73 11.52
CA LYS A 211 -3.85 36.85 12.12
C LYS A 211 -3.81 36.93 13.64
N ASP A 212 -3.33 35.87 14.32
CA ASP A 212 -3.16 35.85 15.78
C ASP A 212 -1.79 36.38 16.20
N LEU A 213 -0.87 36.61 15.25
CA LEU A 213 0.47 37.09 15.53
C LEU A 213 0.46 38.55 15.97
N THR A 214 1.21 38.85 17.03
CA THR A 214 1.42 40.22 17.53
C THR A 214 2.91 40.49 17.71
N ALA A 215 3.28 41.69 18.16
CA ALA A 215 4.68 42.00 18.50
C ALA A 215 5.20 41.13 19.66
N GLU A 216 4.31 40.71 20.56
CA GLU A 216 4.60 39.89 21.74
C GLU A 216 4.48 38.39 21.46
N VAL A 217 3.62 38.00 20.51
CA VAL A 217 3.37 36.60 20.14
C VAL A 217 3.84 36.38 18.70
N ASP A 218 5.12 36.01 18.57
CA ASP A 218 5.75 35.78 17.26
C ASP A 218 5.49 34.37 16.70
N GLY A 219 4.92 33.44 17.48
CA GLY A 219 4.55 32.09 17.02
C GLY A 219 5.73 31.14 16.74
N ASN A 220 6.92 31.40 17.31
CA ASN A 220 8.12 30.57 17.11
C ASN A 220 8.32 29.47 18.18
N GLY A 221 7.29 29.15 18.95
CA GLY A 221 7.34 28.15 20.01
C GLY A 221 7.66 28.68 21.40
N LYS A 222 7.96 29.99 21.56
CA LYS A 222 8.07 30.61 22.89
C LYS A 222 6.81 30.33 23.71
N ASN A 223 6.98 29.83 24.93
CA ASN A 223 5.89 29.45 25.84
C ASN A 223 4.90 28.42 25.22
N GLY A 224 5.33 27.64 24.23
CA GLY A 224 4.49 26.67 23.51
C GLY A 224 3.59 27.28 22.44
N ALA A 225 3.67 28.59 22.18
CA ALA A 225 2.87 29.28 21.18
C ALA A 225 3.51 29.12 19.79
N TRP A 226 2.88 28.28 18.97
CA TRP A 226 3.34 27.96 17.62
C TRP A 226 2.35 28.47 16.58
N GLU A 227 2.85 29.24 15.61
CA GLU A 227 2.13 29.45 14.36
C GLU A 227 2.30 28.23 13.45
N ILE A 228 1.23 27.90 12.73
CA ILE A 228 1.15 26.65 11.96
C ILE A 228 2.29 26.48 10.95
N GLY A 229 2.59 27.51 10.15
CA GLY A 229 3.67 27.50 9.17
C GLY A 229 5.04 27.34 9.82
N LYS A 230 5.32 28.10 10.88
CA LYS A 230 6.58 28.04 11.63
C LYS A 230 6.81 26.67 12.26
N LEU A 231 5.78 26.08 12.89
CA LEU A 231 5.90 24.74 13.45
C LEU A 231 6.15 23.70 12.35
N ALA A 232 5.40 23.77 11.25
CA ALA A 232 5.57 22.84 10.14
C ALA A 232 6.98 22.91 9.54
N GLU A 233 7.52 24.12 9.34
CA GLU A 233 8.90 24.32 8.86
C GLU A 233 9.94 23.72 9.81
N GLU A 234 9.77 23.88 11.13
CA GLU A 234 10.70 23.32 12.11
C GLU A 234 10.62 21.79 12.18
N LEU A 235 9.41 21.22 12.11
CA LEU A 235 9.23 19.77 12.13
C LEU A 235 9.86 19.10 10.90
N VAL A 236 9.62 19.62 9.68
CA VAL A 236 10.14 19.02 8.44
C VAL A 236 11.68 19.04 8.39
N LYS A 237 12.34 19.96 9.10
CA LYS A 237 13.82 20.03 9.19
C LYS A 237 14.43 18.95 10.08
N LEU A 238 13.65 18.24 10.91
CA LEU A 238 14.20 17.24 11.83
C LEU A 238 14.60 15.95 11.07
N PRO A 239 15.88 15.53 11.13
CA PRO A 239 16.30 14.28 10.51
C PRO A 239 15.51 13.09 11.06
N GLY A 240 15.03 12.25 10.15
CA GLY A 240 14.24 11.06 10.47
C GLY A 240 12.74 11.27 10.35
N ILE A 241 12.23 12.51 10.37
CA ILE A 241 10.85 12.80 9.97
C ILE A 241 10.75 12.62 8.45
N VAL A 242 9.80 11.78 8.03
CA VAL A 242 9.45 11.59 6.62
C VAL A 242 8.44 12.66 6.20
N GLU A 243 7.38 12.83 6.99
CA GLU A 243 6.32 13.79 6.72
C GLU A 243 5.48 14.08 7.98
N ILE A 244 4.76 15.20 7.98
CA ILE A 244 3.88 15.64 9.06
C ILE A 244 2.42 15.73 8.62
N GLY A 245 1.51 15.50 9.57
CA GLY A 245 0.07 15.56 9.38
C GLY A 245 -0.51 16.97 9.25
N LEU A 246 0.33 18.02 9.19
CA LEU A 246 -0.12 19.38 8.91
C LEU A 246 -0.20 19.62 7.39
N PHE A 247 -1.38 19.98 6.90
CA PHE A 247 -1.61 20.40 5.52
C PHE A 247 -1.90 21.90 5.55
N HIS A 248 -0.89 22.71 5.18
CA HIS A 248 -0.86 24.15 5.37
C HIS A 248 -0.23 24.88 4.16
N GLY A 249 -0.13 26.21 4.21
CA GLY A 249 0.47 27.01 3.15
C GLY A 249 -0.55 27.50 2.12
N PHE A 250 -0.39 27.11 0.85
CA PHE A 250 -1.25 27.56 -0.24
C PHE A 250 -2.20 26.44 -0.71
N ASN A 251 -3.36 26.83 -1.23
CA ASN A 251 -4.20 25.93 -2.02
C ASN A 251 -3.79 25.95 -3.51
N GLY A 252 -4.38 25.05 -4.31
CA GLY A 252 -4.01 24.92 -5.73
C GLY A 252 -4.21 26.20 -6.55
N VAL A 253 -5.25 27.00 -6.25
CA VAL A 253 -5.52 28.26 -6.95
C VAL A 253 -4.47 29.32 -6.61
N GLN A 254 -4.16 29.49 -5.32
CA GLN A 254 -3.12 30.41 -4.85
C GLN A 254 -1.74 30.00 -5.38
N ALA A 255 -1.45 28.70 -5.41
CA ALA A 255 -0.19 28.16 -5.87
C ALA A 255 0.08 28.45 -7.36
N VAL A 256 -0.95 28.46 -8.21
CA VAL A 256 -0.81 28.86 -9.63
C VAL A 256 -0.38 30.33 -9.72
N GLY A 257 -1.00 31.23 -8.96
CA GLY A 257 -0.63 32.65 -8.94
C GLY A 257 0.80 32.93 -8.47
N LEU A 258 1.37 32.02 -7.66
CA LEU A 258 2.72 32.13 -7.11
C LEU A 258 3.77 31.34 -7.90
N GLY A 259 3.40 30.64 -8.99
CA GLY A 259 4.32 29.74 -9.69
C GLY A 259 4.74 28.51 -8.88
N LYS A 260 3.96 28.14 -7.85
CA LYS A 260 4.23 27.07 -6.88
C LYS A 260 3.24 25.90 -7.00
N GLN A 261 2.70 25.67 -8.19
CA GLN A 261 1.60 24.72 -8.45
C GLN A 261 1.79 23.29 -7.89
N PHE A 262 3.04 22.82 -7.71
CA PHE A 262 3.37 21.52 -7.11
C PHE A 262 3.71 21.59 -5.61
N GLN A 263 3.24 22.61 -4.89
CA GLN A 263 3.47 22.80 -3.45
C GLN A 263 2.16 23.05 -2.69
N ALA A 264 1.02 23.00 -3.39
CA ALA A 264 -0.30 23.25 -2.79
C ALA A 264 -0.72 22.08 -1.90
N GLN A 265 -0.83 22.31 -0.59
CA GLN A 265 -1.27 21.28 0.35
C GLN A 265 -2.68 21.55 0.89
N LYS A 266 -3.15 22.80 0.85
CA LYS A 266 -4.46 23.16 1.40
C LYS A 266 -5.59 22.87 0.44
N PRO A 267 -6.77 22.48 0.96
CA PRO A 267 -7.94 22.37 0.13
C PRO A 267 -8.40 23.75 -0.35
N VAL A 268 -8.99 23.79 -1.56
CA VAL A 268 -9.67 24.99 -2.07
C VAL A 268 -11.06 25.16 -1.43
N ALA A 269 -11.64 24.05 -0.97
CA ALA A 269 -12.91 24.01 -0.26
C ALA A 269 -12.98 22.81 0.69
N ALA A 270 -13.71 22.97 1.80
CA ALA A 270 -14.06 21.92 2.73
C ALA A 270 -15.59 21.82 2.86
N TYR A 271 -16.09 20.58 2.81
CA TYR A 271 -17.50 20.25 2.94
C TYR A 271 -17.73 19.51 4.27
N PHE A 272 -18.66 20.03 5.06
CA PHE A 272 -19.00 19.52 6.38
C PHE A 272 -20.46 19.12 6.44
N GLY A 273 -20.72 17.83 6.53
CA GLY A 273 -22.07 17.33 6.74
C GLY A 273 -22.50 17.55 8.18
N THR A 274 -23.74 17.97 8.39
CA THR A 274 -24.33 18.11 9.72
C THR A 274 -25.26 16.93 10.03
N PRO A 275 -25.52 16.64 11.31
CA PRO A 275 -26.55 15.66 11.70
C PRO A 275 -27.96 15.98 11.20
N SER A 276 -28.25 17.24 10.84
CA SER A 276 -29.55 17.63 10.24
C SER A 276 -29.67 17.25 8.77
N GLY A 277 -28.60 16.78 8.13
CA GLY A 277 -28.54 16.47 6.70
C GLY A 277 -28.15 17.65 5.81
N GLU A 278 -27.87 18.81 6.41
CA GLU A 278 -27.33 19.97 5.70
C GLU A 278 -25.83 19.80 5.44
N VAL A 279 -25.33 20.45 4.39
CA VAL A 279 -23.90 20.48 4.08
C VAL A 279 -23.41 21.92 4.17
N GLN A 280 -22.53 22.17 5.13
CA GLN A 280 -21.85 23.45 5.27
C GLN A 280 -20.59 23.44 4.41
N ARG A 281 -20.41 24.48 3.60
CA ARG A 281 -19.25 24.65 2.74
C ARG A 281 -18.41 25.82 3.23
N THR A 282 -17.12 25.58 3.41
CA THR A 282 -16.12 26.64 3.60
C THR A 282 -15.20 26.64 2.39
N SER A 283 -15.01 27.78 1.75
CA SER A 283 -14.07 27.94 0.63
C SER A 283 -13.25 29.19 0.83
N THR A 284 -12.08 29.24 0.20
CA THR A 284 -11.32 30.50 0.13
C THR A 284 -12.16 31.60 -0.53
N SER A 285 -12.06 32.81 0.00
CA SER A 285 -12.92 33.92 -0.41
C SER A 285 -12.64 34.38 -1.85
N LYS A 286 -13.63 35.00 -2.50
CA LYS A 286 -13.51 35.48 -3.89
C LYS A 286 -12.45 36.55 -4.11
N SER A 287 -11.91 37.21 -3.07
CA SER A 287 -10.82 38.20 -3.22
C SER A 287 -9.51 37.54 -3.65
N ASP A 288 -9.25 36.31 -3.20
CA ASP A 288 -8.05 35.55 -3.59
C ASP A 288 -8.12 35.05 -5.04
N LEU A 289 -9.33 35.03 -5.63
CA LEU A 289 -9.56 34.70 -7.03
C LEU A 289 -9.32 35.90 -7.98
N TYR A 290 -9.29 37.14 -7.47
CA TYR A 290 -9.19 38.35 -8.28
C TYR A 290 -7.76 38.86 -8.51
N GLU A 291 -6.79 38.54 -7.66
CA GLU A 291 -5.37 38.87 -7.90
C GLU A 291 -4.73 38.04 -9.03
N SER A 292 -5.40 36.97 -9.49
CA SER A 292 -4.96 36.19 -10.66
C SER A 292 -5.54 36.67 -12.00
N ARG A 293 -6.44 37.66 -12.01
CA ARG A 293 -7.07 38.19 -13.23
C ARG A 293 -6.29 39.31 -13.92
N SER A 294 -5.13 39.72 -13.40
CA SER A 294 -4.25 40.71 -14.05
C SER A 294 -3.14 40.10 -14.93
N LEU A 295 -3.08 38.77 -15.07
CA LEU A 295 -2.09 38.10 -15.91
C LEU A 295 -2.74 37.05 -16.83
N THR A 296 -3.65 37.50 -17.68
CA THR A 296 -3.92 36.79 -18.94
C THR A 296 -2.73 36.99 -19.88
N THR A 297 -1.69 36.18 -19.74
CA THR A 297 -0.70 35.96 -20.81
C THR A 297 -0.15 34.54 -20.71
N PHE A 298 -1.01 33.56 -21.00
CA PHE A 298 -0.59 32.24 -21.46
C PHE A 298 -0.79 32.19 -22.97
N ASP A 299 0.06 32.93 -23.70
CA ASP A 299 0.15 32.91 -25.17
C ASP A 299 1.58 33.33 -25.62
N ALA A 300 2.61 32.84 -24.91
CA ALA A 300 3.99 33.22 -25.18
C ALA A 300 4.99 32.07 -25.07
N ILE A 301 4.70 30.90 -25.64
CA ILE A 301 5.74 29.94 -26.11
C ILE A 301 5.22 29.24 -27.39
N GLN A 302 4.91 29.99 -28.44
CA GLN A 302 4.80 29.45 -29.81
C GLN A 302 4.68 30.57 -30.85
N SER A 303 5.71 31.41 -31.02
CA SER A 303 5.89 32.18 -32.27
C SER A 303 7.24 32.89 -32.26
N SER A 304 8.21 32.39 -33.03
CA SER A 304 9.29 33.17 -33.65
C SER A 304 10.31 32.23 -34.28
N THR A 305 10.04 31.79 -35.52
CA THR A 305 11.04 31.73 -36.59
C THR A 305 10.26 31.70 -37.90
N ALA A 306 10.17 32.87 -38.53
CA ALA A 306 9.62 33.04 -39.86
C ALA A 306 10.64 32.56 -40.92
N ALA A 307 10.16 31.92 -41.98
CA ALA A 307 10.09 32.51 -43.32
C ALA A 307 10.26 31.49 -44.47
N MET A 308 9.30 31.57 -45.38
CA MET A 308 9.41 31.41 -46.85
C MET A 308 9.78 30.06 -47.48
N LEU A 309 8.80 29.50 -48.22
CA LEU A 309 8.82 29.19 -49.67
C LEU A 309 7.67 28.20 -49.96
N SER A 310 6.52 28.66 -50.45
CA SER A 310 6.13 28.73 -51.87
C SER A 310 5.46 27.45 -52.44
N ARG A 311 4.22 27.67 -52.88
CA ARG A 311 3.54 27.16 -54.10
C ARG A 311 3.04 25.71 -54.20
N GLN A 312 1.71 25.67 -54.36
CA GLN A 312 0.94 25.00 -55.42
C GLN A 312 0.61 23.50 -55.26
N VAL A 313 -0.69 23.22 -55.07
CA VAL A 313 -1.63 22.61 -56.06
C VAL A 313 -1.42 21.10 -56.17
N PHE A 314 -2.42 20.33 -55.74
CA PHE A 314 -3.11 19.37 -56.61
C PHE A 314 -4.46 18.96 -55.99
N ARG A 315 -5.50 19.01 -56.82
CA ARG A 315 -6.87 18.58 -56.58
C ARG A 315 -7.12 17.36 -57.47
N SER A 316 -8.07 16.51 -57.07
CA SER A 316 -8.73 15.43 -57.84
C SER A 316 -7.93 14.10 -57.90
N LEU A 317 -8.49 12.88 -57.82
CA LEU A 317 -9.81 12.35 -58.16
C LEU A 317 -10.26 11.15 -57.27
N ARG A 318 -11.57 11.15 -57.02
CA ARG A 318 -12.55 10.06 -56.89
C ARG A 318 -12.13 8.63 -57.32
N ALA A 319 -12.45 7.61 -56.51
CA ALA A 319 -12.93 6.29 -56.97
C ALA A 319 -13.65 5.55 -55.82
N ALA A 320 -14.66 4.76 -56.19
CA ALA A 320 -15.74 4.27 -55.34
C ALA A 320 -15.65 2.77 -54.99
N ALA A 321 -16.55 2.37 -54.09
CA ALA A 321 -17.16 1.04 -53.88
C ALA A 321 -16.59 0.17 -52.72
N PRO A 322 -17.38 -0.80 -52.21
CA PRO A 322 -18.73 -0.65 -51.65
C PRO A 322 -18.84 -1.24 -50.23
N GLN A 323 -19.94 -0.88 -49.55
CA GLN A 323 -20.35 -1.45 -48.27
C GLN A 323 -20.47 -2.97 -48.32
N ARG A 324 -19.76 -3.67 -47.43
CA ARG A 324 -20.14 -5.03 -47.02
C ARG A 324 -21.06 -4.93 -45.80
N ALA A 325 -22.29 -5.38 -45.99
CA ALA A 325 -23.21 -5.70 -44.91
C ALA A 325 -22.58 -6.78 -44.02
N ALA A 326 -22.26 -6.45 -42.78
CA ALA A 326 -21.95 -7.43 -41.76
C ALA A 326 -23.26 -7.86 -41.10
N ALA A 327 -23.53 -9.16 -41.20
CA ALA A 327 -24.69 -9.84 -40.65
C ALA A 327 -24.84 -9.59 -39.14
N LEU A 328 -26.10 -9.45 -38.72
CA LEU A 328 -26.54 -9.53 -37.33
C LEU A 328 -26.10 -10.88 -36.73
N SER A 329 -24.99 -10.90 -35.98
CA SER A 329 -24.69 -12.00 -35.08
C SER A 329 -25.44 -11.76 -33.78
N ILE A 330 -26.51 -12.54 -33.58
CA ILE A 330 -27.28 -12.64 -32.35
C ILE A 330 -26.30 -13.02 -31.23
N ALA A 331 -26.03 -12.08 -30.31
CA ALA A 331 -25.21 -12.35 -29.14
C ALA A 331 -25.97 -13.32 -28.21
N PRO A 332 -25.30 -14.37 -27.67
CA PRO A 332 -25.96 -15.29 -26.75
C PRO A 332 -26.33 -14.55 -25.46
N VAL A 333 -27.59 -14.73 -25.07
CA VAL A 333 -28.15 -14.35 -23.77
C VAL A 333 -27.21 -14.92 -22.69
N ARG A 334 -26.62 -14.03 -21.88
CA ARG A 334 -25.84 -14.43 -20.70
C ARG A 334 -26.79 -15.06 -19.69
N THR A 335 -26.80 -16.39 -19.69
CA THR A 335 -27.31 -17.20 -18.58
C THR A 335 -26.48 -16.91 -17.33
N PHE A 336 -27.16 -16.86 -16.19
CA PHE A 336 -26.60 -16.63 -14.86
C PHE A 336 -25.35 -17.47 -14.63
N ALA A 337 -24.27 -16.81 -14.19
CA ALA A 337 -23.03 -17.47 -13.84
C ALA A 337 -23.29 -18.47 -12.70
N ALA A 338 -23.04 -19.75 -12.98
CA ALA A 338 -22.95 -20.79 -11.97
C ALA A 338 -21.84 -20.44 -10.96
N ALA A 339 -22.07 -20.78 -9.69
CA ALA A 339 -21.12 -20.60 -8.61
C ALA A 339 -19.72 -21.10 -9.01
N ALA A 340 -18.71 -20.23 -8.85
CA ALA A 340 -17.33 -20.58 -9.09
C ALA A 340 -16.96 -21.82 -8.26
N ALA A 341 -16.47 -22.86 -8.93
CA ALA A 341 -15.86 -23.99 -8.26
C ALA A 341 -14.71 -23.50 -7.38
N SER A 342 -14.66 -23.98 -6.13
CA SER A 342 -13.59 -23.69 -5.18
C SER A 342 -12.22 -23.91 -5.83
N GLU A 343 -11.45 -22.84 -6.02
CA GLU A 343 -10.09 -22.97 -6.54
C GLU A 343 -9.21 -23.75 -5.55
N PRO A 344 -8.29 -24.61 -6.03
CA PRO A 344 -7.37 -25.32 -5.16
C PRO A 344 -6.42 -24.32 -4.51
N LYS A 345 -6.69 -23.99 -3.26
CA LYS A 345 -5.87 -23.11 -2.43
C LYS A 345 -4.67 -23.87 -1.88
N ALA A 346 -3.49 -23.23 -1.89
CA ALA A 346 -2.31 -23.80 -1.26
C ALA A 346 -2.55 -24.03 0.26
N PRO A 347 -2.13 -25.18 0.80
CA PRO A 347 -2.38 -25.56 2.19
C PRO A 347 -1.64 -24.70 3.22
N ILE A 348 -0.54 -24.05 2.83
CA ILE A 348 0.21 -23.10 3.65
C ILE A 348 0.43 -21.79 2.89
N ALA A 349 0.47 -20.68 3.63
CA ALA A 349 0.85 -19.38 3.07
C ALA A 349 2.37 -19.25 3.12
N VAL A 350 3.00 -19.19 1.94
CA VAL A 350 4.42 -18.83 1.81
C VAL A 350 4.52 -17.37 1.39
N PHE A 351 5.35 -16.60 2.08
CA PHE A 351 5.50 -15.16 1.85
C PHE A 351 6.71 -14.87 0.96
N GLY A 352 6.71 -13.67 0.35
CA GLY A 352 7.76 -13.23 -0.58
C GLY A 352 7.37 -13.35 -2.05
N LEU A 353 8.21 -12.79 -2.92
CA LEU A 353 8.05 -12.89 -4.37
C LEU A 353 8.18 -14.34 -4.84
N ASP A 354 9.18 -15.06 -4.33
CA ASP A 354 9.36 -16.50 -4.45
C ASP A 354 8.13 -17.29 -3.95
N GLY A 355 7.55 -16.91 -2.81
CA GLY A 355 6.31 -17.50 -2.28
C GLY A 355 5.09 -17.29 -3.18
N THR A 356 4.98 -16.12 -3.81
CA THR A 356 3.89 -15.80 -4.76
C THR A 356 3.96 -16.71 -5.98
N TYR A 357 5.16 -16.88 -6.55
CA TYR A 357 5.40 -17.79 -7.68
C TYR A 357 5.21 -19.27 -7.30
N ALA A 358 5.67 -19.69 -6.12
CA ALA A 358 5.46 -21.06 -5.63
C ALA A 358 3.97 -21.37 -5.45
N THR A 359 3.19 -20.42 -4.92
CA THR A 359 1.73 -20.57 -4.75
C THR A 359 1.02 -20.65 -6.10
N ALA A 360 1.40 -19.79 -7.05
CA ALA A 360 0.84 -19.82 -8.40
C ALA A 360 1.16 -21.12 -9.15
N LEU A 361 2.40 -21.62 -9.04
CA LEU A 361 2.82 -22.90 -9.60
C LEU A 361 2.03 -24.07 -8.99
N TYR A 362 1.79 -24.04 -7.68
CA TYR A 362 1.00 -25.06 -6.98
C TYR A 362 -0.45 -25.07 -7.46
N THR A 363 -1.10 -23.90 -7.54
CA THR A 363 -2.46 -23.78 -8.04
C THR A 363 -2.56 -24.23 -9.51
N ALA A 364 -1.58 -23.89 -10.35
CA ALA A 364 -1.54 -24.34 -11.74
C ALA A 364 -1.39 -25.87 -11.86
N ALA A 365 -0.43 -26.46 -11.12
CA ALA A 365 -0.18 -27.90 -11.14
C ALA A 365 -1.32 -28.73 -10.50
N SER A 366 -2.02 -28.15 -9.52
CA SER A 366 -3.22 -28.74 -8.92
C SER A 366 -4.40 -28.74 -9.90
N LYS A 367 -4.60 -27.63 -10.64
CA LYS A 367 -5.63 -27.53 -11.69
C LYS A 367 -5.42 -28.52 -12.83
N THR A 368 -4.17 -28.80 -13.22
CA THR A 368 -3.84 -29.73 -14.30
C THR A 368 -3.62 -31.17 -13.82
N SER A 369 -3.79 -31.46 -12.52
CA SER A 369 -3.51 -32.78 -11.92
C SER A 369 -2.08 -33.30 -12.17
N THR A 370 -1.11 -32.40 -12.41
CA THR A 370 0.30 -32.74 -12.66
C THR A 370 1.20 -32.44 -11.45
N LEU A 371 0.61 -32.34 -10.25
CA LEU A 371 1.28 -31.90 -9.02
C LEU A 371 2.49 -32.77 -8.64
N ASP A 372 2.36 -34.10 -8.68
CA ASP A 372 3.46 -35.01 -8.35
C ASP A 372 4.57 -35.05 -9.41
N ALA A 373 4.20 -34.88 -10.69
CA ALA A 373 5.17 -34.78 -11.78
C ALA A 373 5.98 -33.48 -11.66
N THR A 374 5.29 -32.36 -11.49
CA THR A 374 5.90 -31.02 -11.33
C THR A 374 6.81 -30.96 -10.11
N ALA A 375 6.40 -31.58 -8.99
CA ALA A 375 7.23 -31.65 -7.78
C ALA A 375 8.54 -32.44 -8.00
N LYS A 376 8.51 -33.54 -8.76
CA LYS A 376 9.72 -34.32 -9.09
C LYS A 376 10.64 -33.57 -10.04
N GLU A 377 10.08 -32.90 -11.05
CA GLU A 377 10.84 -32.09 -12.01
C GLU A 377 11.51 -30.89 -11.33
N LEU A 378 10.77 -30.17 -10.47
CA LEU A 378 11.30 -29.02 -9.74
C LEU A 378 12.37 -29.43 -8.71
N ALA A 379 12.20 -30.58 -8.04
CA ALA A 379 13.23 -31.11 -7.13
C ALA A 379 14.54 -31.48 -7.85
N LYS A 380 14.45 -32.05 -9.06
CA LYS A 380 15.64 -32.29 -9.89
C LYS A 380 16.34 -30.99 -10.28
N LEU A 381 15.55 -29.98 -10.65
CA LEU A 381 16.06 -28.68 -11.04
C LEU A 381 16.73 -27.95 -9.86
N GLY A 382 16.15 -28.01 -8.65
CA GLY A 382 16.80 -27.56 -7.42
C GLY A 382 18.15 -28.25 -7.17
N GLY A 383 18.20 -29.58 -7.34
CA GLY A 383 19.45 -30.33 -7.18
C GLY A 383 20.53 -30.01 -8.23
N ILE A 384 20.15 -29.52 -9.41
CA ILE A 384 21.11 -29.01 -10.42
C ILE A 384 21.64 -27.63 -9.99
N LEU A 385 20.76 -26.75 -9.52
CA LEU A 385 21.13 -25.42 -9.02
C LEU A 385 22.06 -25.47 -7.81
N ASP A 386 21.92 -26.47 -6.95
CA ASP A 386 22.80 -26.66 -5.79
C ASP A 386 24.18 -27.23 -6.15
N LYS A 387 24.30 -27.93 -7.29
CA LYS A 387 25.57 -28.50 -7.76
C LYS A 387 26.41 -27.52 -8.56
N ASP A 388 25.80 -26.52 -9.21
CA ASP A 388 26.50 -25.54 -10.02
C ASP A 388 26.30 -24.11 -9.49
N ALA A 389 27.24 -23.67 -8.66
CA ALA A 389 27.24 -22.31 -8.12
C ALA A 389 27.39 -21.21 -9.19
N LYS A 390 27.95 -21.52 -10.38
CA LYS A 390 28.07 -20.55 -11.47
C LYS A 390 26.73 -20.33 -12.16
N LEU A 391 25.92 -21.37 -12.28
CA LEU A 391 24.58 -21.29 -12.84
C LEU A 391 23.68 -20.34 -12.02
N ALA A 392 23.75 -20.40 -10.69
CA ALA A 392 23.01 -19.47 -9.81
C ALA A 392 23.43 -18.00 -10.02
N GLY A 393 24.72 -17.75 -10.25
CA GLY A 393 25.26 -16.43 -10.56
C GLY A 393 24.80 -15.90 -11.92
N ILE A 394 24.79 -16.75 -12.95
CA ILE A 394 24.30 -16.40 -14.30
C ILE A 394 22.80 -16.08 -14.25
N LEU A 395 22.00 -16.89 -13.55
CA LEU A 395 20.55 -16.69 -13.44
C LEU A 395 20.17 -15.42 -12.66
N SER A 396 21.07 -14.92 -11.81
CA SER A 396 20.88 -13.70 -11.02
C SER A 396 21.40 -12.44 -11.72
N ALA A 397 22.10 -12.58 -12.85
CA ALA A 397 22.66 -11.45 -13.59
C ALA A 397 21.58 -10.70 -14.41
N PRO A 398 21.33 -9.40 -14.15
CA PRO A 398 20.30 -8.63 -14.84
C PRO A 398 20.65 -8.28 -16.30
N THR A 399 21.88 -8.58 -16.75
CA THR A 399 22.40 -8.23 -18.08
C THR A 399 22.02 -9.21 -19.20
N LEU A 400 21.29 -10.28 -18.89
CA LEU A 400 20.90 -11.29 -19.87
C LEU A 400 19.82 -10.77 -20.83
N THR A 401 20.07 -10.93 -22.15
CA THR A 401 19.08 -10.57 -23.18
C THR A 401 17.90 -11.55 -23.18
N PRO A 402 16.73 -11.18 -23.74
CA PRO A 402 15.59 -12.10 -23.84
C PRO A 402 15.91 -13.39 -24.61
N ALA A 403 16.82 -13.34 -25.59
CA ALA A 403 17.26 -14.50 -26.35
C ALA A 403 18.09 -15.47 -25.49
N ASP A 404 19.03 -14.95 -24.70
CA ASP A 404 19.85 -15.76 -23.78
C ASP A 404 19.00 -16.43 -22.70
N LYS A 405 17.98 -15.72 -22.20
CA LYS A 405 17.03 -16.24 -21.21
C LYS A 405 16.21 -17.40 -21.76
N SER A 406 15.72 -17.29 -23.00
CA SER A 406 14.97 -18.36 -23.64
C SER A 406 15.83 -19.61 -23.89
N ALA A 407 17.10 -19.42 -24.27
CA ALA A 407 18.06 -20.51 -24.42
C ALA A 407 18.35 -21.23 -23.10
N ILE A 408 18.53 -20.46 -22.01
CA ILE A 408 18.72 -21.01 -20.66
C ILE A 408 17.49 -21.81 -20.21
N VAL A 409 16.28 -21.29 -20.44
CA VAL A 409 15.03 -22.02 -20.12
C VAL A 409 14.93 -23.32 -20.91
N ALA A 410 15.26 -23.31 -22.20
CA ALA A 410 15.24 -24.52 -23.03
C ALA A 410 16.19 -25.61 -22.52
N GLU A 411 17.40 -25.24 -22.09
CA GLU A 411 18.36 -26.19 -21.53
C GLU A 411 17.93 -26.70 -20.14
N LEU A 412 17.38 -25.83 -19.29
CA LEU A 412 16.84 -26.23 -17.98
C LEU A 412 15.67 -27.22 -18.09
N VAL A 413 14.77 -27.00 -19.06
CA VAL A 413 13.65 -27.91 -19.35
C VAL A 413 14.17 -29.27 -19.82
N LYS A 414 15.20 -29.30 -20.66
CA LYS A 414 15.83 -30.53 -21.15
C LYS A 414 16.49 -31.33 -20.03
N GLN A 415 17.19 -30.66 -19.12
CA GLN A 415 17.88 -31.33 -18.00
C GLN A 415 16.93 -31.76 -16.87
N ALA A 416 15.84 -31.05 -16.64
CA ALA A 416 14.81 -31.46 -15.69
C ALA A 416 14.03 -32.72 -16.15
N GLY A 417 14.12 -33.07 -17.44
CA GLY A 417 13.34 -34.14 -18.06
C GLY A 417 11.86 -33.80 -18.11
N ALA A 418 11.55 -32.52 -18.32
CA ALA A 418 10.21 -31.97 -18.19
C ALA A 418 9.35 -32.33 -19.40
N SER A 419 8.37 -33.21 -19.19
CA SER A 419 7.40 -33.60 -20.23
C SER A 419 6.10 -32.78 -20.14
N GLY A 420 5.94 -31.97 -19.09
CA GLY A 420 4.74 -31.18 -18.82
C GLY A 420 4.83 -29.71 -19.25
N ALA A 421 3.77 -29.18 -19.85
CA ALA A 421 3.64 -27.77 -20.22
C ALA A 421 3.73 -26.81 -19.01
N THR A 422 3.38 -27.28 -17.81
CA THR A 422 3.31 -26.47 -16.59
C THR A 422 4.67 -25.91 -16.15
N LEU A 423 5.73 -26.73 -16.16
CA LEU A 423 7.07 -26.28 -15.75
C LEU A 423 7.68 -25.34 -16.81
N LYS A 424 7.47 -25.64 -18.09
CA LYS A 424 7.93 -24.77 -19.18
C LYS A 424 7.29 -23.37 -19.09
N ASN A 425 5.96 -23.31 -18.99
CA ASN A 425 5.24 -22.05 -18.88
C ASN A 425 5.66 -21.25 -17.63
N PHE A 426 5.95 -21.94 -16.54
CA PHE A 426 6.46 -21.32 -15.33
C PHE A 426 7.85 -20.69 -15.52
N LEU A 427 8.80 -21.43 -16.12
CA LEU A 427 10.14 -20.92 -16.40
C LEU A 427 10.11 -19.77 -17.42
N ASP A 428 9.25 -19.85 -18.43
CA ASP A 428 9.02 -18.75 -19.39
C ASP A 428 8.48 -17.50 -18.66
N THR A 429 7.52 -17.67 -17.75
CA THR A 429 6.96 -16.56 -16.95
C THR A 429 8.02 -15.92 -16.06
N LEU A 430 8.92 -16.69 -15.45
CA LEU A 430 10.04 -16.15 -14.68
C LEU A 430 11.04 -15.41 -15.57
N ALA A 431 11.28 -15.90 -16.79
CA ALA A 431 12.18 -15.29 -17.76
C ALA A 431 11.65 -13.93 -18.25
N GLU A 432 10.38 -13.86 -18.64
CA GLU A 432 9.69 -12.65 -19.09
C GLU A 432 9.71 -11.54 -18.04
N ASN A 433 9.53 -11.91 -16.77
CA ASN A 433 9.51 -10.98 -15.65
C ASN A 433 10.90 -10.65 -15.10
N ASN A 434 11.98 -11.11 -15.74
CA ASN A 434 13.37 -10.92 -15.31
C ASN A 434 13.66 -11.46 -13.89
N ARG A 435 13.09 -12.63 -13.55
CA ARG A 435 13.06 -13.22 -12.19
C ARG A 435 13.65 -14.62 -12.10
N LEU A 436 14.47 -15.04 -13.08
CA LEU A 436 15.11 -16.36 -13.07
C LEU A 436 16.02 -16.60 -11.84
N GLY A 437 16.60 -15.55 -11.26
CA GLY A 437 17.38 -15.64 -10.03
C GLY A 437 16.58 -16.11 -8.79
N LEU A 438 15.24 -16.00 -8.82
CA LEU A 438 14.37 -16.46 -7.73
C LEU A 438 14.08 -17.96 -7.77
N LEU A 439 14.54 -18.67 -8.80
CA LEU A 439 14.20 -20.08 -9.04
C LEU A 439 14.59 -21.01 -7.89
N LYS A 440 15.70 -20.73 -7.22
CA LYS A 440 16.14 -21.47 -6.02
C LYS A 440 15.13 -21.31 -4.87
N GLY A 441 14.80 -20.07 -4.51
CA GLY A 441 13.81 -19.78 -3.46
C GLY A 441 12.43 -20.35 -3.78
N VAL A 442 12.00 -20.25 -5.04
CA VAL A 442 10.71 -20.85 -5.46
C VAL A 442 10.70 -22.37 -5.29
N THR A 443 11.81 -23.05 -5.59
CA THR A 443 11.92 -24.51 -5.44
C THR A 443 11.81 -24.93 -3.97
N GLU A 444 12.47 -24.22 -3.06
CA GLU A 444 12.41 -24.46 -1.62
C GLU A 444 10.99 -24.24 -1.07
N LYS A 445 10.38 -23.08 -1.39
CA LYS A 445 9.02 -22.74 -0.94
C LYS A 445 7.97 -23.68 -1.52
N PHE A 446 8.10 -24.06 -2.79
CA PHE A 446 7.20 -25.04 -3.42
C PHE A 446 7.30 -26.41 -2.73
N GLY A 447 8.50 -26.83 -2.34
CA GLY A 447 8.72 -28.05 -1.54
C GLY A 447 7.95 -28.02 -0.22
N GLN A 448 7.95 -26.88 0.48
CA GLN A 448 7.17 -26.69 1.71
C GLN A 448 5.66 -26.82 1.46
N ILE A 449 5.16 -26.24 0.37
CA ILE A 449 3.73 -26.33 -0.01
C ILE A 449 3.34 -27.78 -0.30
N ILE A 450 4.18 -28.53 -1.03
CA ILE A 450 3.92 -29.94 -1.37
C ILE A 450 3.97 -30.84 -0.13
N ALA A 451 4.92 -30.62 0.78
CA ALA A 451 4.99 -31.34 2.05
C ALA A 451 3.71 -31.13 2.87
N ALA A 452 3.25 -29.88 2.97
CA ALA A 452 1.99 -29.55 3.62
C ALA A 452 0.77 -30.16 2.90
N ALA A 453 0.76 -30.19 1.56
CA ALA A 453 -0.31 -30.79 0.76
C ALA A 453 -0.41 -32.31 0.94
N ARG A 454 0.73 -32.98 1.16
CA ARG A 454 0.79 -34.42 1.46
C ARG A 454 0.50 -34.74 2.92
N GLY A 455 0.28 -33.73 3.76
CA GLY A 455 0.10 -33.90 5.20
C GLY A 455 1.36 -34.38 5.91
N GLU A 456 2.54 -34.05 5.37
CA GLU A 456 3.82 -34.30 6.00
C GLU A 456 4.12 -33.16 6.99
N VAL A 457 4.44 -33.50 8.24
CA VAL A 457 4.86 -32.54 9.27
C VAL A 457 6.36 -32.70 9.48
N GLU A 458 7.11 -31.63 9.27
CA GLU A 458 8.54 -31.61 9.52
C GLU A 458 8.82 -31.56 11.03
N MET A 459 9.68 -32.48 11.48
CA MET A 459 10.18 -32.54 12.84
C MET A 459 11.70 -32.35 12.80
N THR A 460 12.17 -31.25 13.37
CA THR A 460 13.61 -31.00 13.55
C THR A 460 13.99 -31.40 14.96
N VAL A 461 14.89 -32.37 15.09
CA VAL A 461 15.47 -32.77 16.37
C VAL A 461 16.86 -32.19 16.46
N THR A 462 17.06 -31.24 17.37
CA THR A 462 18.35 -30.63 17.66
C THR A 462 18.97 -31.27 18.90
N SER A 463 20.13 -31.91 18.76
CA SER A 463 20.86 -32.59 19.84
C SER A 463 22.31 -32.13 19.94
N ALA A 464 22.91 -32.28 21.13
CA ALA A 464 24.31 -31.92 21.38
C ALA A 464 25.31 -32.81 20.64
N GLN A 465 24.89 -34.05 20.35
CA GLN A 465 25.64 -35.05 19.58
C GLN A 465 24.70 -35.73 18.60
N ALA A 466 25.24 -36.25 17.49
CA ALA A 466 24.45 -36.95 16.50
C ALA A 466 23.70 -38.15 17.13
N LEU A 467 22.38 -38.15 17.00
CA LEU A 467 21.52 -39.20 17.53
C LEU A 467 21.68 -40.51 16.77
N ASP A 468 21.62 -41.62 17.50
CA ASP A 468 21.62 -42.96 16.92
C ASP A 468 20.26 -43.31 16.26
N PRO A 469 20.25 -44.13 15.20
CA PRO A 469 19.02 -44.47 14.47
C PRO A 469 17.92 -45.09 15.35
N LYS A 470 18.31 -45.80 16.42
CA LYS A 470 17.38 -46.44 17.36
C LYS A 470 16.65 -45.41 18.23
N THR A 471 17.32 -44.34 18.64
CA THR A 471 16.69 -43.25 19.40
C THR A 471 15.82 -42.37 18.49
N LEU A 472 16.22 -42.13 17.24
CA LEU A 472 15.40 -41.42 16.26
C LEU A 472 14.05 -42.14 16.01
N SER A 473 14.07 -43.47 15.84
CA SER A 473 12.83 -44.26 15.68
C SER A 473 11.92 -44.23 16.93
N ARG A 474 12.51 -44.20 18.13
CA ARG A 474 11.76 -44.05 19.40
C ARG A 474 11.12 -42.67 19.52
N LEU A 475 11.84 -41.60 19.13
CA LEU A 475 11.34 -40.23 19.11
C LEU A 475 10.21 -40.07 18.09
N GLU A 476 10.38 -40.61 16.89
CA GLU A 476 9.34 -40.61 15.86
C GLU A 476 8.07 -41.30 16.36
N THR A 477 8.19 -42.48 16.99
CA THR A 477 7.05 -43.20 17.55
C THR A 477 6.37 -42.44 18.70
N ALA A 478 7.16 -41.76 19.55
CA ALA A 478 6.64 -41.00 20.68
C ALA A 478 5.90 -39.73 20.23
N VAL A 479 6.46 -39.00 19.26
CA VAL A 479 5.88 -37.78 18.70
C VAL A 479 4.69 -38.10 17.81
N ALA A 480 4.70 -39.20 17.05
CA ALA A 480 3.55 -39.66 16.26
C ALA A 480 2.33 -40.04 17.11
N LYS A 481 2.54 -40.50 18.35
CA LYS A 481 1.47 -40.81 19.32
C LYS A 481 0.97 -39.58 20.10
N SER A 482 1.69 -38.46 20.00
CA SER A 482 1.39 -37.26 20.75
C SER A 482 0.36 -36.38 20.04
N SER A 483 -0.29 -35.46 20.76
CA SER A 483 -1.22 -34.47 20.20
C SER A 483 -0.55 -33.40 19.34
N TYR A 484 0.77 -33.47 19.17
CA TYR A 484 1.57 -32.51 18.37
C TYR A 484 1.50 -32.82 16.87
N VAL A 485 1.16 -34.06 16.48
CA VAL A 485 0.98 -34.48 15.09
C VAL A 485 -0.49 -34.80 14.88
N GLY A 486 -1.21 -34.00 14.09
CA GLY A 486 -2.64 -34.25 13.81
C GLY A 486 -2.87 -35.69 13.34
N GLN A 487 -3.95 -36.34 13.81
CA GLN A 487 -4.23 -37.76 13.54
C GLN A 487 -4.11 -38.08 12.04
N GLY A 488 -3.20 -39.00 11.67
CA GLY A 488 -3.01 -39.48 10.30
C GLY A 488 -1.92 -38.79 9.45
N LYS A 489 -1.14 -37.86 10.02
CA LYS A 489 -0.04 -37.17 9.31
C LYS A 489 1.29 -37.93 9.39
N LYS A 490 2.10 -37.91 8.32
CA LYS A 490 3.43 -38.54 8.26
C LYS A 490 4.50 -37.59 8.78
N LEU A 491 5.47 -38.08 9.55
CA LEU A 491 6.59 -37.29 10.08
C LEU A 491 7.79 -37.36 9.15
N LYS A 492 8.36 -36.20 8.80
CA LYS A 492 9.68 -36.12 8.17
C LYS A 492 10.68 -35.66 9.23
N VAL A 493 11.63 -36.53 9.58
CA VAL A 493 12.60 -36.27 10.65
C VAL A 493 13.88 -35.67 10.08
N THR A 494 14.23 -34.46 10.51
CA THR A 494 15.49 -33.79 10.21
C THR A 494 16.34 -33.75 11.49
N ASN A 495 17.55 -34.32 11.46
CA ASN A 495 18.46 -34.33 12.60
C ASN A 495 19.46 -33.17 12.49
N ALA A 496 19.42 -32.24 13.45
CA ALA A 496 20.32 -31.10 13.55
C ALA A 496 21.24 -31.28 14.76
N VAL A 497 22.53 -30.97 14.61
CA VAL A 497 23.50 -31.08 15.72
C VAL A 497 23.91 -29.68 16.13
N ASN A 498 23.59 -29.31 17.37
CA ASN A 498 24.04 -28.04 17.97
C ASN A 498 24.82 -28.32 19.28
N PRO A 499 26.16 -28.19 19.29
CA PRO A 499 26.98 -28.39 20.48
C PRO A 499 26.66 -27.43 21.64
N GLU A 500 26.05 -26.27 21.38
CA GLU A 500 25.79 -25.22 22.38
C GLU A 500 24.72 -25.60 23.40
N ILE A 501 23.88 -26.60 23.10
CA ILE A 501 22.83 -27.02 24.04
C ILE A 501 23.41 -27.79 25.23
N VAL A 502 24.70 -28.19 25.17
CA VAL A 502 25.51 -28.93 26.16
C VAL A 502 24.99 -30.35 26.46
N GLY A 503 23.66 -30.52 26.50
CA GLY A 503 22.95 -31.79 26.65
C GLY A 503 21.44 -31.59 26.51
N GLY A 504 20.70 -32.68 26.39
CA GLY A 504 19.25 -32.65 26.18
C GLY A 504 18.85 -32.59 24.70
N LEU A 505 17.57 -32.35 24.45
CA LEU A 505 16.95 -32.40 23.12
C LEU A 505 16.05 -31.18 22.93
N ILE A 506 16.13 -30.54 21.78
CA ILE A 506 15.14 -29.58 21.32
C ILE A 506 14.41 -30.22 20.15
N VAL A 507 13.10 -30.40 20.28
CA VAL A 507 12.27 -31.02 19.24
C VAL A 507 11.29 -29.97 18.73
N GLU A 508 11.44 -29.58 17.48
CA GLU A 508 10.55 -28.66 16.79
C GLU A 508 9.62 -29.47 15.88
N VAL A 509 8.31 -29.32 16.05
CA VAL A 509 7.28 -29.97 15.24
C VAL A 509 6.34 -28.88 14.72
N GLY A 510 6.50 -28.50 13.45
CA GLY A 510 5.73 -27.40 12.85
C GLY A 510 5.96 -26.06 13.58
N ASP A 511 4.91 -25.52 14.22
CA ASP A 511 4.91 -24.26 14.97
C ASP A 511 5.19 -24.44 16.47
N ARG A 512 5.46 -25.66 16.93
CA ARG A 512 5.63 -25.99 18.35
C ARG A 512 7.05 -26.46 18.63
N THR A 513 7.65 -25.89 19.67
CA THR A 513 9.00 -26.25 20.13
C THR A 513 8.92 -26.88 21.51
N ILE A 514 9.49 -28.07 21.65
CA ILE A 514 9.67 -28.78 22.91
C ILE A 514 11.15 -28.70 23.27
N ASP A 515 11.48 -27.77 24.16
CA ASP A 515 12.85 -27.57 24.63
C ASP A 515 13.10 -28.33 25.93
N LEU A 516 13.94 -29.37 25.86
CA LEU A 516 14.46 -30.12 27.00
C LEU A 516 15.99 -29.98 27.10
N SER A 517 16.55 -28.91 26.55
CA SER A 517 17.98 -28.62 26.62
C SER A 517 18.42 -28.24 28.03
N VAL A 518 19.67 -28.59 28.33
CA VAL A 518 20.33 -28.22 29.59
C VAL A 518 20.67 -26.73 29.59
N SER A 519 21.03 -26.16 28.44
CA SER A 519 21.30 -24.72 28.29
C SER A 519 20.09 -23.86 28.69
N ALA A 520 18.87 -24.19 28.24
CA ALA A 520 17.66 -23.44 28.63
C ALA A 520 17.35 -23.55 30.13
N ARG A 521 17.63 -24.68 30.77
CA ARG A 521 17.48 -24.86 32.22
C ARG A 521 18.47 -24.01 33.00
N ILE A 522 19.74 -23.97 32.58
CA ILE A 522 20.77 -23.13 33.19
C ILE A 522 20.40 -21.65 33.01
N ALA A 523 19.96 -21.23 31.82
CA ALA A 523 19.52 -19.87 31.58
C ALA A 523 18.33 -19.48 32.47
N LYS A 524 17.35 -20.37 32.66
CA LYS A 524 16.23 -20.16 33.56
C LYS A 524 16.66 -20.04 35.03
N MET A 525 17.59 -20.88 35.48
CA MET A 525 18.14 -20.81 36.84
C MET A 525 18.94 -19.52 37.07
N ASN A 526 19.79 -19.13 36.12
CA ASN A 526 20.54 -17.87 36.21
C ASN A 526 19.61 -16.67 36.27
N LYS A 527 18.54 -16.66 35.45
CA LYS A 527 17.52 -15.61 35.49
C LYS A 527 16.81 -15.52 36.85
N LEU A 528 16.46 -16.66 37.45
CA LEU A 528 15.83 -16.70 38.78
C LEU A 528 16.76 -16.22 39.90
N LEU A 529 18.08 -16.38 39.73
CA LEU A 529 19.08 -15.89 40.67
C LEU A 529 19.31 -14.38 40.51
N THR A 530 19.28 -13.84 39.29
CA THR A 530 19.43 -12.39 39.05
C THR A 530 18.19 -11.58 39.36
N ASP A 531 16.98 -12.15 39.23
CA ASP A 531 15.72 -11.44 39.53
C ASP A 531 15.45 -11.35 41.06
N ASN A 532 16.21 -12.07 41.89
CA ASN A 532 16.09 -12.09 43.36
C ASN A 532 17.27 -11.42 44.10
N LEU A 533 18.20 -10.80 43.37
CA LEU A 533 19.28 -9.94 43.87
C LEU A 533 18.98 -8.50 43.47
#